data_AF-A0A919SSS9-F1
#
_entry.id   AF-A0A919SSS9-F1
#
_cell.length_a   1.000
_cell.length_b   1.000
_cell.length_c   1.000
_cell.angle_alpha   90.00
_cell.angle_beta   90.00
_cell.angle_gamma   90.00
#
_symmetry.space_group_name_H-M   'P 1'
#
loop_
_entity.id
_entity.type
_entity.pdbx_description
1 polymer ?
#
loop_
_entity_poly.entity_id
_entity_poly.type
_entity_poly.pdbx_seq_one_letter_code
_entity_poly.pdbx_strand_id
1 'polypeptide(L)'
;MTGLLSGARQTIGQYFSLVSFLPSLFLVSYCSVLISTGALTGPPDHSGIRDALAKVDLGGAAALSLVALAVSVVMHPLQYMIVQLTEGYWGLGTLSRRTRSLAVDRHIRRREAIYELRKDAERVRAALEQSGKAPTADVYQELLTLHYESWRLSSDYPESADHVMPTRLGNVLRRYEVGAGEPFGLPASALLPLVGLVAPVNELNYLNDRRSAMDLAVRTAAVFAIAFGISVVFFWDDGLWLLTALVPYALAYLSYRGAIVQAHDYGNAMANVVAMNRFALYERLHLELPNNVQEERDLHGKLRPMFDLQPLQTLTFKHPEPPPLAVGLAPSPPASNQPAPE
;
A
#
# COMPACT_ATOMS: atom_id res chain seq x y z
N MET A 1 -13.31 0.50 -27.98
CA MET A 1 -12.63 1.59 -27.23
C MET A 1 -13.58 2.47 -26.40
N THR A 2 -14.91 2.42 -26.60
CA THR A 2 -15.90 3.18 -25.80
C THR A 2 -16.31 2.52 -24.46
N GLY A 3 -16.19 1.20 -24.32
CA GLY A 3 -16.48 0.48 -23.07
C GLY A 3 -15.40 0.55 -21.99
N LEU A 4 -14.14 0.80 -22.37
CA LEU A 4 -13.02 0.98 -21.42
C LEU A 4 -13.11 2.34 -20.70
N LEU A 5 -13.61 3.38 -21.38
CA LEU A 5 -13.77 4.71 -20.82
C LEU A 5 -15.00 4.85 -19.92
N SER A 6 -16.08 4.09 -20.17
CA SER A 6 -17.27 4.08 -19.30
C SER A 6 -17.01 3.35 -17.99
N GLY A 7 -16.33 2.19 -18.05
CA GLY A 7 -15.90 1.46 -16.85
C GLY A 7 -14.93 2.27 -15.99
N ALA A 8 -13.88 2.85 -16.61
CA ALA A 8 -12.92 3.69 -15.89
C ALA A 8 -13.56 4.92 -15.23
N ARG A 9 -14.51 5.62 -15.89
CA ARG A 9 -15.22 6.75 -15.27
C ARG A 9 -16.09 6.34 -14.10
N GLN A 10 -16.78 5.21 -14.18
CA GLN A 10 -17.67 4.73 -13.12
C GLN A 10 -16.86 4.28 -11.90
N THR A 11 -15.73 3.61 -12.12
CA THR A 11 -14.80 3.17 -11.09
C THR A 11 -14.06 4.35 -10.43
N ILE A 12 -13.57 5.32 -11.21
CA ILE A 12 -12.93 6.54 -10.70
C ILE A 12 -13.92 7.38 -9.87
N GLY A 13 -15.18 7.50 -10.30
CA GLY A 13 -16.22 8.23 -9.56
C GLY A 13 -16.63 7.56 -8.25
N GLN A 14 -16.70 6.23 -8.22
CA GLN A 14 -17.01 5.46 -7.01
C GLN A 14 -15.87 5.54 -5.99
N TYR A 15 -14.62 5.37 -6.42
CA TYR A 15 -13.46 5.47 -5.53
C TYR A 15 -13.25 6.89 -5.03
N PHE A 16 -13.38 7.91 -5.88
CA PHE A 16 -13.27 9.29 -5.43
C PHE A 16 -14.34 9.66 -4.39
N SER A 17 -15.60 9.25 -4.63
CA SER A 17 -16.70 9.55 -3.71
C SER A 17 -16.58 8.80 -2.38
N LEU A 18 -16.32 7.49 -2.35
CA LEU A 18 -16.21 6.76 -1.07
C LEU A 18 -14.92 7.10 -0.31
N VAL A 19 -13.78 7.19 -1.01
CA VAL A 19 -12.47 7.32 -0.37
C VAL A 19 -12.22 8.73 0.14
N SER A 20 -12.72 9.76 -0.57
CA SER A 20 -12.37 11.15 -0.25
C SER A 20 -13.53 11.93 0.37
N PHE A 21 -14.77 11.71 -0.09
CA PHE A 21 -15.91 12.50 0.37
C PHE A 21 -16.38 12.14 1.77
N LEU A 22 -16.49 10.84 2.12
CA LEU A 22 -17.03 10.45 3.44
C LEU A 22 -16.19 10.98 4.63
N PRO A 23 -14.85 10.81 4.67
CA PRO A 23 -14.05 11.39 5.75
C PRO A 23 -14.16 12.92 5.79
N SER A 24 -14.16 13.57 4.62
CA SER A 24 -14.26 15.03 4.53
C SER A 24 -15.62 15.55 5.01
N LEU A 25 -16.71 14.86 4.64
CA LEU A 25 -18.07 15.17 5.10
C LEU A 25 -18.17 15.03 6.61
N PHE A 26 -17.60 13.95 7.17
CA PHE A 26 -17.52 13.80 8.62
C PHE A 26 -16.81 15.00 9.26
N LEU A 27 -15.62 15.37 8.78
CA LEU A 27 -14.85 16.48 9.37
C LEU A 27 -15.61 17.81 9.32
N VAL A 28 -16.21 18.12 8.18
CA VAL A 28 -16.98 19.37 7.98
C VAL A 28 -18.22 19.38 8.87
N SER A 29 -18.94 18.26 8.95
CA SER A 29 -20.11 18.13 9.81
C SER A 29 -19.73 18.23 11.28
N TYR A 30 -18.62 17.61 11.67
CA TYR A 30 -18.07 17.66 13.02
C TYR A 30 -17.72 19.11 13.43
N CYS A 31 -17.01 19.85 12.57
CA CYS A 31 -16.69 21.26 12.82
C CYS A 31 -17.96 22.12 12.87
N SER A 32 -18.92 21.88 11.99
CA SER A 32 -20.20 22.60 11.98
C SER A 32 -20.97 22.43 13.30
N VAL A 33 -21.01 21.20 13.83
CA VAL A 33 -21.62 20.92 15.14
C VAL A 33 -20.87 21.65 16.26
N LEU A 34 -19.53 21.56 16.31
CA LEU A 34 -18.73 22.26 17.33
C LEU A 34 -18.96 23.78 17.33
N ILE A 35 -18.99 24.39 16.15
CA ILE A 35 -19.25 25.83 16.01
C ILE A 35 -20.67 26.16 16.47
N SER A 36 -21.65 25.34 16.11
CA SER A 36 -23.06 25.55 16.44
C SER A 36 -23.37 25.38 17.92
N THR A 37 -22.58 24.59 18.66
CA THR A 37 -22.72 24.44 20.12
C THR A 37 -22.06 25.56 20.92
N GLY A 38 -21.46 26.55 20.25
CA GLY A 38 -20.78 27.66 20.91
C GLY A 38 -19.43 27.30 21.52
N ALA A 39 -18.83 26.18 21.12
CA ALA A 39 -17.56 25.67 21.68
C ALA A 39 -16.35 26.60 21.47
N LEU A 40 -16.50 27.69 20.70
CA LEU A 40 -15.48 28.74 20.55
C LEU A 40 -15.49 29.77 21.69
N THR A 41 -16.59 29.86 22.43
CA THR A 41 -16.84 30.95 23.40
C THR A 41 -17.00 30.46 24.84
N GLY A 42 -17.07 29.15 25.06
CA GLY A 42 -17.21 28.54 26.38
C GLY A 42 -17.72 27.09 26.29
N PRO A 43 -18.09 26.48 27.43
CA PRO A 43 -18.52 25.10 27.46
C PRO A 43 -19.75 24.89 26.57
N PRO A 44 -19.75 23.83 25.74
CA PRO A 44 -20.76 23.65 24.70
C PRO A 44 -22.15 23.46 25.30
N ASP A 45 -23.13 24.18 24.77
CA ASP A 45 -24.53 24.01 25.15
C ASP A 45 -25.13 22.83 24.37
N HIS A 46 -25.69 21.85 25.10
CA HIS A 46 -26.38 20.69 24.52
C HIS A 46 -27.60 21.09 23.68
N SER A 47 -28.22 22.25 23.97
CA SER A 47 -29.34 22.77 23.17
C SER A 47 -28.90 23.10 21.73
N GLY A 48 -27.65 23.58 21.58
CA GLY A 48 -27.04 23.89 20.29
C GLY A 48 -26.84 22.68 19.38
N ILE A 49 -26.72 21.45 19.92
CA ILE A 49 -26.66 20.22 19.11
C ILE A 49 -28.00 19.97 18.43
N ARG A 50 -29.10 20.11 19.17
CA ARG A 50 -30.45 19.91 18.63
C ARG A 50 -30.78 20.98 17.59
N ASP A 51 -30.42 22.22 17.87
CA ASP A 51 -30.62 23.33 16.93
C ASP A 51 -29.73 23.20 15.69
N ALA A 52 -28.50 22.73 15.83
CA ALA A 52 -27.62 22.43 14.70
C ALA A 52 -28.21 21.35 13.80
N LEU A 53 -28.71 20.26 14.39
CA LEU A 53 -29.36 19.16 13.66
C LEU A 53 -30.70 19.58 13.04
N ALA A 54 -31.47 20.42 13.73
CA ALA A 54 -32.77 20.93 13.25
C ALA A 54 -32.63 21.98 12.14
N LYS A 55 -31.49 22.71 12.08
CA LYS A 55 -31.18 23.68 11.02
C LYS A 55 -30.59 23.07 9.76
N VAL A 56 -30.31 21.76 9.73
CA VAL A 56 -29.91 21.09 8.47
C VAL A 56 -31.15 20.90 7.60
N ASP A 57 -31.57 21.98 6.93
CA ASP A 57 -32.50 21.91 5.82
C ASP A 57 -31.78 21.41 4.54
N LEU A 58 -32.51 21.29 3.44
CA LEU A 58 -31.94 20.87 2.15
C LEU A 58 -30.78 21.79 1.70
N GLY A 59 -30.86 23.08 2.03
CA GLY A 59 -29.82 24.07 1.72
C GLY A 59 -28.55 23.86 2.55
N GLY A 60 -28.69 23.65 3.86
CA GLY A 60 -27.59 23.33 4.77
C GLY A 60 -26.90 22.02 4.41
N ALA A 61 -27.66 20.98 4.08
CA ALA A 61 -27.10 19.72 3.61
C ALA A 61 -26.32 19.88 2.29
N ALA A 62 -26.85 20.68 1.35
CA ALA A 62 -26.17 20.99 0.10
C ALA A 62 -24.87 21.80 0.34
N ALA A 63 -24.90 22.78 1.23
CA ALA A 63 -23.72 23.57 1.60
C ALA A 63 -22.64 22.73 2.26
N LEU A 64 -23.00 21.88 3.25
CA LEU A 64 -22.06 20.96 3.89
C LEU A 64 -21.44 19.99 2.87
N SER A 65 -22.26 19.47 1.94
CA SER A 65 -21.78 18.60 0.86
C SER A 65 -20.82 19.33 -0.08
N LEU A 66 -21.10 20.59 -0.43
CA LEU A 66 -20.22 21.38 -1.28
C LEU A 66 -18.87 21.65 -0.61
N VAL A 67 -18.88 22.00 0.69
CA VAL A 67 -17.65 22.22 1.47
C VAL A 67 -16.88 20.91 1.64
N ALA A 68 -17.56 19.80 1.93
CA ALA A 68 -16.96 18.48 2.02
C ALA A 68 -16.30 18.05 0.70
N LEU A 69 -16.93 18.35 -0.44
CA LEU A 69 -16.36 18.12 -1.76
C LEU A 69 -15.10 18.97 -1.97
N ALA A 70 -15.13 20.25 -1.61
CA ALA A 70 -13.96 21.13 -1.69
C ALA A 70 -12.80 20.61 -0.83
N VAL A 71 -13.07 20.21 0.42
CA VAL A 71 -12.07 19.60 1.31
C VAL A 71 -11.52 18.30 0.70
N SER A 72 -12.37 17.48 0.10
CA SER A 72 -11.95 16.22 -0.56
C SER A 72 -10.96 16.48 -1.70
N VAL A 73 -11.22 17.50 -2.53
CA VAL A 73 -10.34 17.89 -3.64
C VAL A 73 -8.99 18.36 -3.11
N VAL A 74 -8.97 19.18 -2.06
CA VAL A 74 -7.72 19.65 -1.42
C VAL A 74 -6.95 18.51 -0.76
N MET A 75 -7.65 17.56 -0.15
CA MET A 75 -7.05 16.42 0.52
C MET A 75 -6.50 15.37 -0.46
N HIS A 76 -6.90 15.39 -1.74
CA HIS A 76 -6.40 14.44 -2.74
C HIS A 76 -4.87 14.51 -2.95
N PRO A 77 -4.25 15.66 -3.30
CA PRO A 77 -2.80 15.75 -3.44
C PRO A 77 -2.04 15.50 -2.13
N LEU A 78 -2.66 15.78 -0.98
CA LEU A 78 -2.08 15.52 0.33
C LEU A 78 -2.04 14.03 0.69
N GLN A 79 -2.77 13.16 -0.02
CA GLN A 79 -2.84 11.73 0.28
C GLN A 79 -1.45 11.10 0.34
N TYR A 80 -0.62 11.39 -0.66
CA TYR A 80 0.73 10.86 -0.73
C TYR A 80 1.56 11.30 0.49
N MET A 81 1.45 12.57 0.89
CA MET A 81 2.14 13.10 2.06
C MET A 81 1.66 12.46 3.36
N ILE A 82 0.34 12.25 3.50
CA ILE A 82 -0.25 11.60 4.69
C ILE A 82 0.27 10.15 4.79
N VAL A 83 0.30 9.42 3.67
CA VAL A 83 0.83 8.06 3.63
C VAL A 83 2.33 8.04 3.95
N GLN A 84 3.14 8.93 3.37
CA GLN A 84 4.55 9.05 3.71
C GLN A 84 4.79 9.36 5.20
N LEU A 85 3.98 10.25 5.77
CA LEU A 85 4.06 10.61 7.19
C LEU A 85 3.75 9.39 8.08
N THR A 86 2.70 8.62 7.75
CA THR A 86 2.30 7.43 8.50
C THR A 86 3.21 6.23 8.24
N GLU A 87 3.91 6.16 7.10
CA GLU A 87 5.00 5.22 6.82
C GLU A 87 6.28 5.54 7.61
N GLY A 88 6.48 6.81 7.98
CA GLY A 88 7.63 7.22 8.79
C GLY A 88 8.61 8.18 8.13
N TYR A 89 8.31 8.71 6.94
CA TYR A 89 9.16 9.66 6.21
C TYR A 89 8.98 11.07 6.78
N TRP A 90 9.57 11.33 7.95
CA TRP A 90 9.42 12.60 8.71
C TRP A 90 10.40 13.71 8.30
N GLY A 91 11.15 13.53 7.21
CA GLY A 91 12.14 14.48 6.72
C GLY A 91 13.52 14.39 7.38
N LEU A 92 14.43 15.27 6.95
CA LEU A 92 15.86 15.25 7.28
C LEU A 92 16.25 16.18 8.45
N GLY A 93 15.29 16.87 9.07
CA GLY A 93 15.53 17.77 10.20
C GLY A 93 16.13 17.05 11.41
N THR A 94 16.88 17.76 12.25
CA THR A 94 17.57 17.15 13.42
C THR A 94 16.59 16.50 14.39
N LEU A 95 15.44 17.15 14.67
CA LEU A 95 14.41 16.58 15.53
C LEU A 95 13.79 15.34 14.88
N SER A 96 13.38 15.42 13.61
CA SER A 96 12.81 14.30 12.84
C SER A 96 13.75 13.09 12.79
N ARG A 97 15.06 13.30 12.61
CA ARG A 97 16.05 12.22 12.59
C ARG A 97 16.18 11.55 13.96
N ARG A 98 16.21 12.34 15.04
CA ARG A 98 16.28 11.80 16.41
C ARG A 98 15.02 11.01 16.76
N THR A 99 13.84 11.56 16.52
CA THR A 99 12.58 10.87 16.80
C THR A 99 12.44 9.61 15.95
N ARG A 100 12.84 9.66 14.67
CA ARG A 100 12.86 8.50 13.78
C ARG A 100 13.81 7.42 14.31
N SER A 101 15.04 7.77 14.69
CA SER A 101 16.01 6.81 15.24
C SER A 101 15.45 6.12 16.48
N LEU A 102 14.92 6.88 17.43
CA LEU A 102 14.34 6.32 18.65
C LEU A 102 13.14 5.39 18.36
N ALA A 103 12.30 5.76 17.40
CA ALA A 103 11.17 4.95 16.99
C ALA A 103 11.61 3.66 16.28
N VAL A 104 12.62 3.73 15.40
CA VAL A 104 13.23 2.55 14.76
C VAL A 104 13.85 1.63 15.80
N ASP A 105 14.66 2.17 16.72
CA ASP A 105 15.30 1.39 17.79
C ASP A 105 14.26 0.66 18.66
N ARG A 106 13.15 1.34 18.98
CA ARG A 106 12.03 0.72 19.70
C ARG A 106 11.43 -0.44 18.92
N HIS A 107 11.25 -0.28 17.60
CA HIS A 107 10.72 -1.33 16.74
C HIS A 107 11.69 -2.50 16.55
N ILE A 108 13.01 -2.24 16.46
CA ILE A 108 14.04 -3.28 16.43
C ILE A 108 14.01 -4.11 17.72
N ARG A 109 14.03 -3.46 18.89
CA ARG A 109 13.95 -4.16 20.19
C ARG A 109 12.67 -4.97 20.33
N ARG A 110 11.53 -4.41 19.90
CA ARG A 110 10.25 -5.12 19.93
C ARG A 110 10.27 -6.34 19.01
N ARG A 111 10.82 -6.20 17.81
CA ARG A 111 11.01 -7.28 16.85
C ARG A 111 11.88 -8.38 17.47
N GLU A 112 13.06 -8.04 17.99
CA GLU A 112 13.97 -8.99 18.66
C GLU A 112 13.28 -9.75 19.78
N ALA A 113 12.52 -9.07 20.65
CA ALA A 113 11.76 -9.71 21.72
C ALA A 113 10.74 -10.74 21.19
N ILE A 114 10.07 -10.45 20.06
CA ILE A 114 9.13 -11.38 19.41
C ILE A 114 9.88 -12.60 18.83
N TYR A 115 11.03 -12.38 18.20
CA TYR A 115 11.85 -13.45 17.64
C TYR A 115 12.43 -14.37 18.73
N GLU A 116 12.88 -13.82 19.85
CA GLU A 116 13.36 -14.63 20.98
C GLU A 116 12.22 -15.44 21.60
N LEU A 117 11.04 -14.84 21.79
CA LEU A 117 9.86 -15.57 22.27
C LEU A 117 9.49 -16.76 21.36
N ARG A 118 9.60 -16.57 20.04
CA ARG A 118 9.37 -17.64 19.06
C ARG A 118 10.42 -18.75 19.18
N LYS A 119 11.70 -18.40 19.27
CA LYS A 119 12.79 -19.38 19.42
C LYS A 119 12.62 -20.18 20.70
N ASP A 120 12.23 -19.54 21.80
CA ASP A 120 11.98 -20.22 23.07
C ASP A 120 10.83 -21.21 22.97
N ALA A 121 9.72 -20.83 22.33
CA ALA A 121 8.60 -21.74 22.08
C ALA A 121 9.02 -22.94 21.20
N GLU A 122 9.82 -22.71 20.16
CA GLU A 122 10.37 -23.78 19.30
C GLU A 122 11.33 -24.71 20.06
N ARG A 123 12.18 -24.17 20.96
CA ARG A 123 13.06 -24.98 21.83
C ARG A 123 12.28 -25.87 22.79
N VAL A 124 11.26 -25.33 23.44
CA VAL A 124 10.41 -26.11 24.37
C VAL A 124 9.68 -27.22 23.60
N ARG A 125 9.15 -26.91 22.42
CA ARG A 125 8.53 -27.91 21.54
C ARG A 125 9.52 -29.02 21.16
N ALA A 126 10.72 -28.67 20.71
CA ALA A 126 11.74 -29.65 20.33
C ALA A 126 12.17 -30.53 21.53
N ALA A 127 12.30 -29.96 22.73
CA ALA A 127 12.62 -30.71 23.94
C ALA A 127 11.52 -31.71 24.33
N LEU A 128 10.25 -31.32 24.18
CA LEU A 128 9.10 -32.21 24.40
C LEU A 128 9.09 -33.37 23.41
N GLU A 129 9.31 -33.07 22.12
CA GLU A 129 9.41 -34.09 21.06
C GLU A 129 10.54 -35.09 21.35
N GLN A 130 11.71 -34.62 21.80
CA GLN A 130 12.84 -35.48 22.19
C GLN A 130 12.58 -36.31 23.45
N SER A 131 11.79 -35.79 24.39
CA SER A 131 11.49 -36.51 25.64
C SER A 131 10.59 -37.74 25.44
N GLY A 132 9.92 -37.85 24.28
CA GLY A 132 8.94 -38.89 23.98
C GLY A 132 7.68 -38.84 24.84
N LYS A 133 7.54 -37.84 25.73
CA LYS A 133 6.36 -37.64 26.56
C LYS A 133 5.35 -36.76 25.82
N ALA A 134 4.11 -37.21 25.75
CA ALA A 134 3.03 -36.37 25.27
C ALA A 134 2.89 -35.15 26.20
N PRO A 135 2.91 -33.91 25.66
CA PRO A 135 2.67 -32.73 26.47
C PRO A 135 1.24 -32.74 27.03
N THR A 136 1.08 -32.20 28.23
CA THR A 136 -0.26 -31.92 28.79
C THR A 136 -1.01 -30.96 27.85
N ALA A 137 -2.34 -31.09 27.79
CA ALA A 137 -3.17 -30.25 26.93
C ALA A 137 -2.91 -28.75 27.11
N ASP A 138 -2.73 -28.30 28.36
CA ASP A 138 -2.47 -26.89 28.69
C ASP A 138 -1.14 -26.40 28.11
N VAL A 139 -0.06 -27.16 28.29
CA VAL A 139 1.27 -26.84 27.75
C VAL A 139 1.23 -26.81 26.22
N TYR A 140 0.52 -27.74 25.60
CA TYR A 140 0.37 -27.77 24.15
C TYR A 140 -0.40 -26.55 23.62
N GLN A 141 -1.50 -26.17 24.27
CA GLN A 141 -2.28 -24.98 23.92
C GLN A 141 -1.48 -23.69 24.10
N GLU A 142 -0.70 -23.58 25.17
CA GLU A 142 0.18 -22.43 25.41
C GLU A 142 1.25 -22.31 24.32
N LEU A 143 1.92 -23.41 23.97
CA LEU A 143 2.93 -23.42 22.91
C LEU A 143 2.35 -23.07 21.54
N LEU A 144 1.16 -23.58 21.22
CA LEU A 144 0.45 -23.20 20.00
C LEU A 144 0.10 -21.71 20.00
N THR A 145 -0.42 -21.18 21.11
CA THR A 145 -0.76 -19.77 21.25
C THR A 145 0.47 -18.88 21.05
N LEU A 146 1.58 -19.20 21.72
CA LEU A 146 2.85 -18.50 21.57
C LEU A 146 3.38 -18.58 20.13
N HIS A 147 3.29 -19.74 19.48
CA HIS A 147 3.71 -19.91 18.10
C HIS A 147 2.88 -19.05 17.14
N TYR A 148 1.54 -19.12 17.21
CA TYR A 148 0.67 -18.34 16.34
C TYR A 148 0.76 -16.83 16.59
N GLU A 149 0.81 -16.41 17.85
CA GLU A 149 0.94 -14.99 18.22
C GLU A 149 2.29 -14.42 17.82
N SER A 150 3.39 -15.15 18.06
CA SER A 150 4.72 -14.71 17.62
C SER A 150 4.82 -14.66 16.10
N TRP A 151 4.25 -15.63 15.38
CA TRP A 151 4.19 -15.62 13.92
C TRP A 151 3.41 -14.40 13.41
N ARG A 152 2.19 -14.17 13.93
CA ARG A 152 1.37 -13.00 13.59
C ARG A 152 2.09 -11.68 13.86
N LEU A 153 2.71 -11.54 15.04
CA LEU A 153 3.42 -10.31 15.41
C LEU A 153 4.71 -10.09 14.60
N SER A 154 5.41 -11.18 14.25
CA SER A 154 6.60 -11.10 13.37
C SER A 154 6.23 -10.72 11.95
N SER A 155 5.01 -11.04 11.52
CA SER A 155 4.49 -10.71 10.19
C SER A 155 4.34 -9.19 9.96
N ASP A 156 4.35 -8.37 11.01
CA ASP A 156 4.34 -6.91 10.88
C ASP A 156 5.70 -6.34 10.42
N TYR A 157 6.79 -7.11 10.47
CA TYR A 157 8.17 -6.60 10.33
C TYR A 157 8.93 -7.14 9.12
N PRO A 158 9.86 -6.35 8.55
CA PRO A 158 10.85 -6.85 7.60
C PRO A 158 11.77 -7.92 8.21
N GLU A 159 12.32 -8.79 7.35
CA GLU A 159 13.23 -9.85 7.78
C GLU A 159 14.55 -9.29 8.29
N SER A 160 15.16 -8.32 7.60
CA SER A 160 16.37 -7.63 8.04
C SER A 160 16.06 -6.46 8.98
N ALA A 161 16.85 -6.32 10.05
CA ALA A 161 16.77 -5.20 10.99
C ALA A 161 17.06 -3.85 10.32
N ASP A 162 17.90 -3.84 9.27
CA ASP A 162 18.28 -2.63 8.52
C ASP A 162 17.11 -2.02 7.72
N HIS A 163 16.02 -2.78 7.58
CA HIS A 163 14.82 -2.34 6.89
C HIS A 163 13.71 -1.90 7.84
N VAL A 164 13.91 -1.97 9.16
CA VAL A 164 12.91 -1.56 10.15
C VAL A 164 12.61 -0.06 10.04
N MET A 165 11.32 0.26 9.99
CA MET A 165 10.76 1.60 9.89
C MET A 165 10.26 2.11 11.25
N PRO A 166 10.13 3.44 11.44
CA PRO A 166 9.72 4.03 12.71
C PRO A 166 8.23 3.83 13.03
N THR A 167 7.42 3.34 12.09
CA THR A 167 5.97 3.13 12.28
C THR A 167 5.57 1.71 11.93
N ARG A 168 4.44 1.26 12.48
CA ARG A 168 3.86 -0.05 12.15
C ARG A 168 3.47 -0.17 10.67
N LEU A 169 2.81 0.85 10.14
CA LEU A 169 2.42 0.88 8.72
C LEU A 169 3.66 0.77 7.81
N GLY A 170 4.70 1.55 8.10
CA GLY A 170 5.96 1.51 7.35
C GLY A 170 6.66 0.15 7.44
N ASN A 171 6.64 -0.49 8.61
CA ASN A 171 7.23 -1.83 8.78
C ASN A 171 6.50 -2.88 7.92
N VAL A 172 5.17 -2.86 7.90
CA VAL A 172 4.37 -3.77 7.06
C VAL A 172 4.65 -3.53 5.58
N LEU A 173 4.58 -2.28 5.12
CA LEU A 173 4.82 -1.97 3.71
C LEU A 173 6.25 -2.33 3.29
N ARG A 174 7.25 -1.98 4.11
CA ARG A 174 8.65 -2.31 3.84
C ARG A 174 8.90 -3.81 3.81
N ARG A 175 8.22 -4.60 4.64
CA ARG A 175 8.29 -6.07 4.60
C ARG A 175 7.90 -6.59 3.22
N TYR A 176 6.78 -6.11 2.67
CA TYR A 176 6.31 -6.54 1.35
C TYR A 176 7.16 -5.99 0.20
N GLU A 177 7.63 -4.75 0.30
CA GLU A 177 8.54 -4.17 -0.70
C GLU A 177 9.83 -4.99 -0.86
N VAL A 178 10.41 -5.42 0.27
CA VAL A 178 11.63 -6.25 0.29
C VAL A 178 11.27 -7.68 -0.13
N GLY A 179 10.29 -8.30 0.52
CA GLY A 179 9.95 -9.71 0.31
C GLY A 179 9.40 -10.03 -1.08
N ALA A 180 8.72 -9.08 -1.74
CA ALA A 180 8.24 -9.26 -3.12
C ALA A 180 9.38 -9.21 -4.16
N GLY A 181 10.51 -8.58 -3.81
CA GLY A 181 11.63 -8.36 -4.73
C GLY A 181 12.85 -9.26 -4.47
N GLU A 182 13.13 -9.55 -3.20
CA GLU A 182 14.29 -10.31 -2.74
C GLU A 182 14.48 -11.68 -3.40
N PRO A 183 13.42 -12.50 -3.63
CA PRO A 183 13.57 -13.78 -4.32
C PRO A 183 14.20 -13.62 -5.70
N PHE A 184 13.91 -12.51 -6.38
CA PHE A 184 14.35 -12.23 -7.74
C PHE A 184 15.56 -11.29 -7.79
N GLY A 185 16.00 -10.68 -6.69
CA GLY A 185 17.20 -9.83 -6.66
C GLY A 185 17.00 -8.39 -7.16
N LEU A 186 15.76 -7.92 -7.30
CA LEU A 186 15.43 -6.51 -7.56
C LEU A 186 14.39 -6.01 -6.57
N PRO A 187 14.43 -4.74 -6.13
CA PRO A 187 13.41 -4.21 -5.25
C PRO A 187 12.04 -4.18 -5.95
N ALA A 188 10.97 -4.55 -5.23
CA ALA A 188 9.63 -4.58 -5.81
C ALA A 188 9.18 -3.20 -6.32
N SER A 189 9.65 -2.12 -5.69
CA SER A 189 9.39 -0.74 -6.12
C SER A 189 9.95 -0.41 -7.51
N ALA A 190 11.00 -1.11 -7.95
CA ALA A 190 11.55 -0.96 -9.30
C ALA A 190 10.81 -1.83 -10.32
N LEU A 191 10.37 -3.02 -9.91
CA LEU A 191 9.64 -3.95 -10.77
C LEU A 191 8.19 -3.50 -11.02
N LEU A 192 7.50 -3.02 -9.99
CA LEU A 192 6.05 -2.77 -10.02
C LEU A 192 5.62 -1.81 -11.14
N PRO A 193 6.29 -0.67 -11.41
CA PRO A 193 5.91 0.21 -12.50
C PRO A 193 6.01 -0.46 -13.88
N LEU A 194 7.03 -1.30 -14.09
CA LEU A 194 7.23 -2.01 -15.35
C LEU A 194 6.28 -3.18 -15.51
N VAL A 195 6.07 -3.94 -14.43
CA VAL A 195 5.05 -4.99 -14.37
C VAL A 195 3.68 -4.38 -14.68
N GLY A 196 3.38 -3.18 -14.21
CA GLY A 196 2.16 -2.46 -14.53
C GLY A 196 1.94 -2.15 -16.02
N LEU A 197 2.99 -2.19 -16.85
CA LEU A 197 2.89 -2.00 -18.30
C LEU A 197 2.56 -3.29 -19.06
N VAL A 198 2.76 -4.44 -18.42
CA VAL A 198 2.57 -5.78 -19.03
C VAL A 198 1.44 -6.57 -18.40
N ALA A 199 1.09 -6.26 -17.15
CA ALA A 199 0.09 -7.00 -16.40
C ALA A 199 -1.31 -6.86 -17.01
N PRO A 200 -2.12 -7.93 -16.99
CA PRO A 200 -3.53 -7.87 -17.35
C PRO A 200 -4.31 -6.82 -16.55
N VAL A 201 -5.28 -6.17 -17.19
CA VAL A 201 -6.07 -5.07 -16.59
C VAL A 201 -6.80 -5.50 -15.32
N ASN A 202 -7.30 -6.74 -15.27
CA ASN A 202 -7.97 -7.30 -14.09
C ASN A 202 -7.05 -7.42 -12.87
N GLU A 203 -5.77 -7.75 -13.08
CA GLU A 203 -4.79 -7.87 -12.00
C GLU A 203 -4.35 -6.49 -11.50
N LEU A 204 -4.23 -5.52 -12.40
CA LEU A 204 -3.98 -4.12 -12.03
C LEU A 204 -5.16 -3.50 -11.28
N ASN A 205 -6.40 -3.81 -11.69
CA ASN A 205 -7.58 -3.37 -10.96
C ASN A 205 -7.60 -3.95 -9.55
N TYR A 206 -7.33 -5.26 -9.39
CA TYR A 206 -7.22 -5.87 -8.06
C TYR A 206 -6.18 -5.18 -7.17
N LEU A 207 -4.98 -4.87 -7.71
CA LEU A 207 -3.96 -4.13 -6.97
C LEU A 207 -4.42 -2.72 -6.59
N ASN A 208 -5.01 -1.98 -7.53
CA ASN A 208 -5.49 -0.62 -7.33
C ASN A 208 -6.63 -0.55 -6.31
N ASP A 209 -7.50 -1.55 -6.28
CA ASP A 209 -8.58 -1.66 -5.30
C ASP A 209 -8.02 -1.82 -3.88
N ARG A 210 -7.01 -2.67 -3.70
CA ARG A 210 -6.33 -2.86 -2.40
C ARG A 210 -5.56 -1.62 -1.98
N ARG A 211 -4.90 -0.94 -2.92
CA ARG A 211 -4.24 0.35 -2.67
C ARG A 211 -5.26 1.39 -2.19
N SER A 212 -6.39 1.50 -2.88
CA SER A 212 -7.45 2.46 -2.56
C SER A 212 -8.08 2.21 -1.19
N ALA A 213 -8.29 0.95 -0.81
CA ALA A 213 -8.79 0.57 0.51
C ALA A 213 -7.81 0.96 1.64
N MET A 214 -6.51 0.75 1.43
CA MET A 214 -5.47 1.20 2.37
C MET A 214 -5.43 2.73 2.47
N ASP A 215 -5.43 3.42 1.33
CA ASP A 215 -5.39 4.88 1.25
C ASP A 215 -6.60 5.51 1.96
N LEU A 216 -7.80 4.91 1.84
CA LEU A 216 -8.99 5.30 2.58
C LEU A 216 -8.83 5.17 4.09
N ALA A 217 -8.31 4.03 4.56
CA ALA A 217 -8.12 3.79 5.99
C ALA A 217 -7.10 4.79 6.59
N VAL A 218 -6.00 5.05 5.88
CA VAL A 218 -4.99 6.05 6.28
C VAL A 218 -5.59 7.45 6.31
N ARG A 219 -6.34 7.84 5.28
CA ARG A 219 -6.99 9.15 5.21
C ARG A 219 -7.99 9.33 6.35
N THR A 220 -8.80 8.31 6.61
CA THR A 220 -9.80 8.33 7.69
C THR A 220 -9.13 8.51 9.05
N ALA A 221 -8.02 7.80 9.30
CA ALA A 221 -7.22 7.97 10.50
C ALA A 221 -6.68 9.40 10.64
N ALA A 222 -6.17 9.98 9.55
CA ALA A 222 -5.66 11.35 9.53
C ALA A 222 -6.77 12.38 9.80
N VAL A 223 -7.94 12.22 9.19
CA VAL A 223 -9.10 13.09 9.42
C VAL A 223 -9.54 13.06 10.88
N PHE A 224 -9.65 11.88 11.49
CA PHE A 224 -10.00 11.77 12.90
C PHE A 224 -8.90 12.33 13.82
N ALA A 225 -7.62 12.21 13.45
CA ALA A 225 -6.53 12.85 14.18
C ALA A 225 -6.59 14.38 14.09
N ILE A 226 -6.99 14.94 12.94
CA ILE A 226 -7.25 16.37 12.79
C ILE A 226 -8.46 16.79 13.64
N ALA A 227 -9.54 16.03 13.61
CA ALA A 227 -10.73 16.28 14.44
C ALA A 227 -10.36 16.25 15.94
N PHE A 228 -9.51 15.33 16.37
CA PHE A 228 -8.94 15.29 17.72
C PHE A 228 -8.18 16.57 18.05
N GLY A 229 -7.27 17.01 17.18
CA GLY A 229 -6.53 18.27 17.35
C GLY A 229 -7.46 19.48 17.47
N ILE A 230 -8.49 19.57 16.62
CA ILE A 230 -9.52 20.62 16.67
C ILE A 230 -10.26 20.56 18.02
N SER A 231 -10.65 19.37 18.47
CA SER A 231 -11.33 19.17 19.76
C SER A 231 -10.48 19.67 20.92
N VAL A 232 -9.18 19.33 20.92
CA VAL A 232 -8.24 19.73 21.96
C VAL A 232 -8.08 21.25 22.00
N VAL A 233 -8.00 21.89 20.84
CA VAL A 233 -7.89 23.35 20.75
C VAL A 233 -9.16 24.05 21.24
N PHE A 234 -10.34 23.55 20.85
CA PHE A 234 -11.62 24.16 21.22
C PHE A 234 -11.91 23.99 22.72
N PHE A 235 -11.64 22.81 23.29
CA PHE A 235 -11.95 22.50 24.68
C PHE A 235 -10.76 22.62 25.63
N TRP A 236 -9.68 23.31 25.25
CA TRP A 236 -8.45 23.38 26.05
C TRP A 236 -8.70 23.93 27.46
N ASP A 237 -9.58 24.93 27.58
CA ASP A 237 -9.92 25.60 28.83
C ASP A 237 -11.24 25.09 29.49
N ASP A 238 -11.95 24.17 28.84
CA ASP A 238 -13.31 23.73 29.25
C ASP A 238 -13.33 22.49 30.16
N GLY A 239 -12.19 22.15 30.79
CA GLY A 239 -12.10 21.10 31.81
C GLY A 239 -12.50 19.70 31.31
N LEU A 240 -13.59 19.15 31.86
CA LEU A 240 -14.06 17.79 31.52
C LEU A 240 -14.50 17.64 30.05
N TRP A 241 -14.85 18.74 29.38
CA TRP A 241 -15.21 18.71 27.96
C TRP A 241 -14.06 18.28 27.06
N LEU A 242 -12.82 18.47 27.50
CA LEU A 242 -11.64 17.96 26.80
C LEU A 242 -11.67 16.43 26.63
N LEU A 243 -12.38 15.70 27.52
CA LEU A 243 -12.54 14.24 27.38
C LEU A 243 -13.34 13.85 26.13
N THR A 244 -14.15 14.75 25.57
CA THR A 244 -14.85 14.48 24.30
C THR A 244 -13.87 14.31 23.13
N ALA A 245 -12.66 14.89 23.22
CA ALA A 245 -11.58 14.67 22.26
C ALA A 245 -11.12 13.20 22.22
N LEU A 246 -11.38 12.40 23.27
CA LEU A 246 -11.06 10.97 23.25
C LEU A 246 -11.87 10.20 22.20
N VAL A 247 -13.05 10.69 21.79
CA VAL A 247 -13.87 10.05 20.75
C VAL A 247 -13.17 10.09 19.38
N PRO A 248 -12.81 11.25 18.81
CA PRO A 248 -12.06 11.28 17.55
C PRO A 248 -10.67 10.65 17.70
N TYR A 249 -10.02 10.71 18.86
CA TYR A 249 -8.77 9.98 19.09
C TYR A 249 -8.95 8.45 18.97
N ALA A 250 -9.99 7.88 19.61
CA ALA A 250 -10.30 6.46 19.53
C ALA A 250 -10.61 6.03 18.09
N LEU A 251 -11.39 6.84 17.36
CA LEU A 251 -11.66 6.60 15.94
C LEU A 251 -10.40 6.67 15.09
N ALA A 252 -9.52 7.66 15.31
CA ALA A 252 -8.23 7.75 14.62
C ALA A 252 -7.36 6.51 14.87
N TYR A 253 -7.29 6.06 16.13
CA TYR A 253 -6.55 4.87 16.52
C TYR A 253 -7.11 3.61 15.85
N LEU A 254 -8.44 3.41 15.87
CA LEU A 254 -9.08 2.26 15.22
C LEU A 254 -8.89 2.29 13.70
N SER A 255 -9.05 3.45 13.06
CA SER A 255 -8.80 3.59 11.62
C SER A 255 -7.34 3.33 11.26
N TYR A 256 -6.38 3.76 12.07
CA TYR A 256 -4.96 3.44 11.84
C TYR A 256 -4.67 1.94 12.02
N ARG A 257 -5.32 1.27 12.98
CA ARG A 257 -5.24 -0.20 13.10
C ARG A 257 -5.84 -0.88 11.86
N GLY A 258 -6.95 -0.38 11.34
CA GLY A 258 -7.53 -0.82 10.07
C GLY A 258 -6.59 -0.61 8.89
N ALA A 259 -5.89 0.53 8.83
CA ALA A 259 -4.91 0.82 7.78
C ALA A 259 -3.75 -0.19 7.76
N ILE A 260 -3.27 -0.62 8.93
CA ILE A 260 -2.24 -1.68 9.03
C ILE A 260 -2.76 -2.99 8.44
N VAL A 261 -4.01 -3.38 8.71
CA VAL A 261 -4.62 -4.59 8.12
C VAL A 261 -4.70 -4.46 6.60
N GLN A 262 -5.19 -3.33 6.08
CA GLN A 262 -5.27 -3.09 4.64
C GLN A 262 -3.89 -3.04 3.96
N ALA A 263 -2.85 -2.63 4.68
CA ALA A 263 -1.47 -2.65 4.17
C ALA A 263 -0.96 -4.08 3.93
N HIS A 264 -1.38 -5.07 4.73
CA HIS A 264 -1.09 -6.47 4.43
C HIS A 264 -1.77 -6.94 3.15
N ASP A 265 -3.06 -6.60 2.97
CA ASP A 265 -3.80 -6.96 1.77
C ASP A 265 -3.19 -6.33 0.51
N TYR A 266 -2.82 -5.04 0.57
CA TYR A 266 -2.12 -4.35 -0.50
C TYR A 266 -0.74 -4.95 -0.78
N GLY A 267 0.05 -5.21 0.27
CA GLY A 267 1.38 -5.81 0.13
C GLY A 267 1.36 -7.21 -0.47
N ASN A 268 0.40 -8.06 -0.06
CA ASN A 268 0.16 -9.37 -0.67
C ASN A 268 -0.24 -9.23 -2.15
N ALA A 269 -1.15 -8.31 -2.47
CA ALA A 269 -1.57 -8.07 -3.86
C ALA A 269 -0.39 -7.62 -4.73
N MET A 270 0.45 -6.71 -4.23
CA MET A 270 1.66 -6.26 -4.91
C MET A 270 2.62 -7.43 -5.16
N ALA A 271 2.91 -8.24 -4.14
CA ALA A 271 3.79 -9.40 -4.26
C ALA A 271 3.28 -10.40 -5.31
N ASN A 272 1.99 -10.68 -5.31
CA ASN A 272 1.37 -11.59 -6.28
C ASN A 272 1.42 -11.02 -7.70
N VAL A 273 1.07 -9.75 -7.90
CA VAL A 273 1.12 -9.12 -9.23
C VAL A 273 2.55 -9.13 -9.79
N VAL A 274 3.55 -8.80 -8.97
CA VAL A 274 4.97 -8.89 -9.38
C VAL A 274 5.33 -10.34 -9.73
N ALA A 275 5.04 -11.28 -8.84
CA ALA A 275 5.41 -12.68 -9.03
C ALA A 275 4.78 -13.28 -10.29
N MET A 276 3.49 -13.00 -10.56
CA MET A 276 2.77 -13.60 -11.69
C MET A 276 3.15 -12.99 -13.05
N ASN A 277 3.54 -11.72 -13.10
CA ASN A 277 3.71 -10.99 -14.37
C ASN A 277 5.17 -10.68 -14.75
N ARG A 278 6.15 -11.03 -13.91
CA ARG A 278 7.56 -10.75 -14.19
C ARG A 278 8.09 -11.39 -15.48
N PHE A 279 7.57 -12.57 -15.87
CA PHE A 279 7.98 -13.20 -17.13
C PHE A 279 7.41 -12.49 -18.36
N ALA A 280 6.17 -11.99 -18.29
CA ALA A 280 5.60 -11.15 -19.34
C ALA A 280 6.42 -9.86 -19.53
N LEU A 281 7.05 -9.34 -18.47
CA LEU A 281 7.98 -8.22 -18.56
C LEU A 281 9.22 -8.60 -19.36
N TYR A 282 9.83 -9.76 -19.11
CA TYR A 282 11.02 -10.20 -19.85
C TYR A 282 10.72 -10.42 -21.34
N GLU A 283 9.59 -11.04 -21.64
CA GLU A 283 9.15 -11.24 -23.03
C GLU A 283 8.99 -9.91 -23.76
N ARG A 284 8.40 -8.90 -23.11
CA ARG A 284 8.24 -7.56 -23.69
C ARG A 284 9.55 -6.81 -23.84
N LEU A 285 10.54 -7.09 -22.99
CA LEU A 285 11.90 -6.58 -23.12
C LEU A 285 12.74 -7.38 -24.13
N HIS A 286 12.15 -8.39 -24.79
CA HIS A 286 12.84 -9.31 -25.71
C HIS A 286 14.02 -10.02 -25.05
N LEU A 287 13.92 -10.35 -23.76
CA LEU A 287 14.94 -11.09 -23.02
C LEU A 287 14.68 -12.59 -23.11
N GLU A 288 15.73 -13.38 -22.96
CA GLU A 288 15.59 -14.83 -22.76
C GLU A 288 14.98 -15.10 -21.39
N LEU A 289 14.03 -16.04 -21.33
CA LEU A 289 13.40 -16.45 -20.08
C LEU A 289 14.40 -17.28 -19.25
N PRO A 290 14.61 -16.93 -17.96
CA PRO A 290 15.52 -17.67 -17.11
C PRO A 290 14.97 -19.07 -16.81
N ASN A 291 15.84 -20.10 -16.78
CA ASN A 291 15.43 -21.49 -16.53
C ASN A 291 15.33 -21.80 -15.03
N ASN A 292 15.95 -20.97 -14.18
CA ASN A 292 15.96 -21.13 -12.74
C ASN A 292 16.10 -19.77 -12.04
N VAL A 293 15.89 -19.77 -10.71
CA VAL A 293 15.91 -18.56 -9.88
C VAL A 293 17.29 -17.88 -9.87
N GLN A 294 18.38 -18.65 -10.03
CA GLN A 294 19.73 -18.08 -10.04
C GLN A 294 19.99 -17.31 -11.34
N GLU A 295 19.63 -17.86 -12.49
CA GLU A 295 19.68 -17.17 -13.78
C GLU A 295 18.79 -15.91 -13.78
N GLU A 296 17.62 -15.98 -13.16
CA GLU A 296 16.72 -14.83 -13.00
C GLU A 296 17.39 -13.71 -12.18
N ARG A 297 18.06 -14.07 -11.08
CA ARG A 297 18.84 -13.12 -10.26
C ARG A 297 20.02 -12.50 -11.02
N ASP A 298 20.73 -13.30 -11.81
CA ASP A 298 21.85 -12.81 -12.61
C ASP A 298 21.37 -11.85 -13.72
N LEU A 299 20.25 -12.17 -14.38
CA LEU A 299 19.59 -11.27 -15.35
C LEU A 299 19.19 -9.95 -14.70
N HIS A 300 18.59 -10.03 -13.51
CA HIS A 300 18.20 -8.88 -12.71
C HIS A 300 19.39 -8.01 -12.27
N GLY A 301 20.52 -8.62 -11.94
CA GLY A 301 21.78 -7.91 -11.70
C GLY A 301 22.21 -7.07 -12.91
N LYS A 302 22.03 -7.58 -14.13
CA LYS A 302 22.32 -6.86 -15.39
C LYS A 302 21.29 -5.79 -15.73
N LEU A 303 20.03 -5.97 -15.32
CA LEU A 303 18.97 -4.98 -15.51
C LEU A 303 19.01 -3.86 -14.47
N ARG A 304 19.62 -4.08 -13.29
CA ARG A 304 19.69 -3.09 -12.21
C ARG A 304 20.09 -1.67 -12.67
N PRO A 305 21.14 -1.48 -13.48
CA PRO A 305 21.52 -0.16 -13.98
C PRO A 305 20.39 0.54 -14.74
N MET A 306 19.54 -0.18 -15.48
CA MET A 306 18.40 0.41 -16.20
C MET A 306 17.44 1.13 -15.26
N PHE A 307 17.18 0.54 -14.09
CA PHE A 307 16.27 1.11 -13.10
C PHE A 307 16.84 2.36 -12.43
N ASP A 308 18.16 2.44 -12.33
CA ASP A 308 18.90 3.58 -11.82
C ASP A 308 19.20 4.63 -12.91
N LEU A 309 18.62 4.48 -14.12
CA LEU A 309 18.89 5.29 -15.32
C LEU A 309 20.38 5.35 -15.68
N GLN A 310 21.09 4.28 -15.39
CA GLN A 310 22.50 4.07 -15.71
C GLN A 310 22.64 3.23 -16.99
N PRO A 311 23.77 3.37 -17.70
CA PRO A 311 24.04 2.56 -18.89
C PRO A 311 23.99 1.07 -18.57
N LEU A 312 23.29 0.33 -19.43
CA LEU A 312 23.14 -1.12 -19.33
C LEU A 312 24.46 -1.84 -19.61
N GLN A 313 24.63 -2.98 -18.95
CA GLN A 313 25.64 -3.96 -19.34
C GLN A 313 25.18 -4.73 -20.59
N THR A 314 26.05 -5.56 -21.15
CA THR A 314 25.72 -6.40 -22.31
C THR A 314 24.52 -7.32 -22.00
N LEU A 315 23.42 -7.12 -22.72
CA LEU A 315 22.21 -7.95 -22.70
C LEU A 315 22.07 -8.69 -24.03
N THR A 316 21.64 -9.95 -23.95
CA THR A 316 21.29 -10.75 -25.12
C THR A 316 19.79 -10.60 -25.36
N PHE A 317 19.41 -10.20 -26.57
CA PHE A 317 18.01 -10.05 -26.96
C PHE A 317 17.58 -11.17 -27.91
N LYS A 318 16.38 -11.68 -27.69
CA LYS A 318 15.71 -12.63 -28.58
C LYS A 318 14.95 -11.86 -29.66
N HIS A 319 15.47 -11.90 -30.88
CA HIS A 319 14.79 -11.39 -32.06
C HIS A 319 14.01 -12.52 -32.76
N PRO A 320 12.85 -12.23 -33.36
CA PRO A 320 12.19 -13.21 -34.23
C PRO A 320 13.15 -13.59 -35.37
N GLU A 321 13.15 -14.87 -35.76
CA GLU A 321 13.96 -15.31 -36.90
C GLU A 321 13.61 -14.46 -38.12
N PRO A 322 14.61 -13.97 -38.86
CA PRO A 322 14.35 -13.25 -40.09
C PRO A 322 13.55 -14.17 -41.02
N PRO A 323 12.52 -13.65 -41.72
CA PRO A 323 11.76 -14.46 -42.66
C PRO A 323 12.74 -15.09 -43.66
N PRO A 324 12.53 -16.36 -44.06
CA PRO A 324 13.44 -17.03 -44.98
C PRO A 324 13.62 -16.15 -46.21
N LEU A 325 14.87 -15.78 -46.51
CA LEU A 325 15.23 -15.07 -47.73
C LEU A 325 14.58 -15.83 -48.88
N ALA A 326 13.70 -15.16 -49.64
CA ALA A 326 13.08 -15.76 -50.80
C ALA A 326 14.20 -16.25 -51.74
N VAL A 327 14.46 -17.55 -51.71
CA VAL A 327 15.47 -18.20 -52.54
C VAL A 327 14.98 -18.10 -53.98
N GLY A 328 15.60 -17.23 -54.76
CA GLY A 328 15.64 -17.30 -56.21
C GLY A 328 14.36 -16.94 -56.96
N LEU A 329 14.09 -15.65 -57.15
CA LEU A 329 13.61 -15.22 -58.47
C LEU A 329 14.80 -15.29 -59.43
N ALA A 330 15.03 -16.47 -60.01
CA ALA A 330 15.90 -16.57 -61.18
C ALA A 330 15.33 -15.65 -62.27
N PRO A 331 16.15 -14.83 -62.95
CA PRO A 331 15.67 -13.99 -64.04
C PRO A 331 15.09 -14.88 -65.14
N SER A 332 13.83 -14.63 -65.51
CA SER A 332 13.15 -15.33 -66.60
C SER A 332 13.97 -15.25 -67.89
N PRO A 333 14.16 -16.36 -68.63
CA PRO A 333 14.87 -16.31 -69.91
C PRO A 333 14.09 -15.47 -70.93
N PRO A 334 14.78 -14.81 -71.88
CA PRO A 334 14.14 -13.94 -72.86
C PRO A 334 13.21 -14.73 -73.78
N ALA A 335 12.00 -14.19 -74.00
CA ALA A 335 10.97 -14.81 -74.83
C ALA A 335 11.45 -14.98 -76.28
N SER A 336 11.48 -16.23 -76.75
CA SER A 336 11.67 -16.57 -78.15
C SER A 336 10.42 -16.20 -78.96
N ASN A 337 10.57 -15.30 -79.93
CA ASN A 337 9.56 -15.00 -80.95
C ASN A 337 9.17 -16.28 -81.72
N GLN A 338 7.90 -16.68 -81.62
CA GLN A 338 7.27 -17.56 -82.61
C GLN A 338 6.30 -16.74 -83.47
N PRO A 339 6.29 -16.94 -84.81
CA PRO A 339 5.44 -16.19 -85.73
C PRO A 339 3.99 -16.69 -85.72
N ALA A 340 3.07 -15.78 -86.02
CA ALA A 340 1.62 -16.03 -86.10
C ALA A 340 1.26 -16.95 -87.29
N PRO A 341 0.32 -17.89 -87.12
CA PRO A 341 -0.34 -18.54 -88.24
C PRO A 341 -1.49 -17.67 -88.80
N GLU A 342 -1.67 -17.78 -90.11
CA GLU A 342 -2.61 -17.05 -90.99
C GLU A 342 -4.10 -17.24 -90.67
#